data_AF-A0A3M1GS61-F1
#
_entry.id   AF-A0A3M1GS61-F1
#
_cell.length_a   1.000
_cell.length_b   1.000
_cell.length_c   1.000
_cell.angle_alpha   90.00
_cell.angle_beta   90.00
_cell.angle_gamma   90.00
#
_symmetry.space_group_name_H-M   'P 1'
#
loop_
_entity.id
_entity.type
_entity.pdbx_description
1 polymer ?
#
loop_
_entity_poly.entity_id
_entity_poly.type
_entity_poly.pdbx_seq_one_letter_code
_entity_poly.pdbx_strand_id
1 'polypeptide(L)'
;MSKDSPAPTKSVASRFLTGDVLITAALFGTVVLLVLPMPPQMLDVLLAASVGASLLILLVIIYVKDAPEFSSFPTILLGVTLFRLGLNVASTRLILLDGYAGNVIEAFGSFVVRDNYVVGAVVFLILVVINFVVITKGAGRIAEVAARFTLDAMPGKQMAIDAELNAGLIDEAAATARRTKIQKEADFYGAMDGASKFVRGDAMAGVIITLINVVGGITIGVVQKGFSVTQAMEKFTLLSIGDGLVSQIPALIVSLAAGVLVTRTSDGDNLGAHITRQLTAYPRAMLILAGMLVVFAVIPGMPMTPFLMTAAIAGGVGLALRKLKRNAEPAVEAIGAVAAGAGAAGQAAGALPAGEGGGEAAASPLGAEFEKILETDLFAIELGYNVVALADRAQGGDLLDRITGVRKSIARELGLVIPPIAVRDNLELDTNEYRFL
;
A
#
# COMPACT_ATOMS: atom_id res chain seq x y z
N MET A 1 -60.88 5.73 16.39
CA MET A 1 -60.53 4.68 15.43
C MET A 1 -59.02 4.59 15.35
N SER A 2 -58.48 3.57 16.02
CA SER A 2 -57.06 3.23 16.08
C SER A 2 -56.56 2.71 14.74
N LYS A 3 -55.34 3.08 14.38
CA LYS A 3 -54.56 2.43 13.32
C LYS A 3 -53.13 2.24 13.83
N ASP A 4 -53.00 1.42 14.88
CA ASP A 4 -51.73 0.80 15.21
C ASP A 4 -51.42 -0.22 14.10
N SER A 5 -50.53 0.17 13.19
CA SER A 5 -49.89 -0.79 12.30
C SER A 5 -48.86 -1.57 13.13
N PRO A 6 -48.91 -2.92 13.18
CA PRO A 6 -47.88 -3.65 13.88
C PRO A 6 -46.56 -3.54 13.11
N ALA A 7 -45.51 -3.13 13.81
CA ALA A 7 -44.13 -3.17 13.30
C ALA A 7 -43.77 -4.59 12.83
N PRO A 8 -43.00 -4.76 11.74
CA PRO A 8 -42.65 -6.08 11.25
C PRO A 8 -41.87 -6.84 12.31
N THR A 9 -42.42 -7.97 12.76
CA THR A 9 -41.76 -8.93 13.64
C THR A 9 -40.52 -9.46 12.92
N LYS A 10 -39.36 -8.87 13.21
CA LYS A 10 -38.07 -9.43 12.82
C LYS A 10 -37.99 -10.86 13.36
N SER A 11 -38.06 -11.84 12.47
CA SER A 11 -38.00 -13.28 12.75
C SER A 11 -36.92 -13.59 13.78
N VAL A 12 -37.20 -14.49 14.72
CA VAL A 12 -36.26 -14.96 15.76
C VAL A 12 -34.91 -15.38 15.15
N ALA A 13 -34.89 -15.89 13.92
CA ALA A 13 -33.67 -16.21 13.17
C ALA A 13 -32.77 -14.99 12.93
N SER A 14 -33.35 -13.80 12.67
CA SER A 14 -32.59 -12.56 12.44
C SER A 14 -31.94 -11.98 13.71
N ARG A 15 -32.39 -12.40 14.91
CA ARG A 15 -31.74 -12.04 16.18
C ARG A 15 -30.53 -12.92 16.49
N PHE A 16 -30.52 -14.18 16.05
CA PHE A 16 -29.38 -15.09 16.22
C PHE A 16 -28.27 -14.88 15.20
N LEU A 17 -28.55 -14.22 14.06
CA LEU A 17 -27.57 -13.87 13.02
C LEU A 17 -26.90 -12.51 13.25
N THR A 18 -26.58 -12.17 14.50
CA THR A 18 -25.74 -10.99 14.78
C THR A 18 -24.28 -11.34 14.45
N GLY A 19 -23.50 -10.39 13.93
CA GLY A 19 -22.11 -10.63 13.51
C GLY A 19 -21.24 -11.31 14.58
N ASP A 20 -21.46 -10.96 15.85
CA ASP A 20 -20.75 -11.54 16.99
C ASP A 20 -21.04 -13.04 17.17
N VAL A 21 -22.30 -13.46 16.95
CA VAL A 21 -22.69 -14.87 17.02
C VAL A 21 -22.04 -15.65 15.88
N LEU A 22 -21.97 -15.07 14.68
CA LEU A 22 -21.32 -15.70 13.53
C LEU A 22 -19.82 -15.91 13.77
N ILE A 23 -19.11 -14.89 14.27
CA ILE A 23 -17.67 -14.97 14.58
C ILE A 23 -17.44 -16.00 15.69
N THR A 24 -18.24 -15.95 16.77
CA THR A 24 -18.12 -16.88 17.89
C THR A 24 -18.39 -18.33 17.45
N ALA A 25 -19.42 -18.54 16.62
CA ALA A 25 -19.73 -19.86 16.07
C ALA A 25 -18.62 -20.36 15.13
N ALA A 26 -18.00 -19.49 14.33
CA ALA A 26 -16.87 -19.85 13.47
C ALA A 26 -15.62 -20.23 14.28
N LEU A 27 -15.28 -19.47 15.33
CA LEU A 27 -14.18 -19.78 16.23
C LEU A 27 -14.42 -21.08 17.00
N PHE A 28 -15.62 -21.27 17.55
CA PHE A 28 -15.99 -22.50 18.23
C PHE A 28 -15.99 -23.69 17.26
N GLY A 29 -16.53 -23.52 16.05
CA GLY A 29 -16.51 -24.52 14.98
C GLY A 29 -15.08 -24.95 14.62
N THR A 30 -14.13 -24.01 14.64
CA THR A 30 -12.70 -24.30 14.44
C THR A 30 -12.11 -25.17 15.56
N VAL A 31 -12.50 -24.93 16.81
CA VAL A 31 -12.07 -25.78 17.94
C VAL A 31 -12.69 -27.17 17.84
N VAL A 32 -13.98 -27.25 17.46
CA VAL A 32 -14.69 -28.51 17.26
C VAL A 32 -14.06 -29.35 16.14
N LEU A 33 -13.60 -28.69 15.07
CA LEU A 33 -12.82 -29.27 13.96
C LEU A 33 -11.58 -30.06 14.41
N LEU A 34 -10.95 -29.67 15.54
CA LEU A 34 -9.78 -30.36 16.09
C LEU A 34 -10.14 -31.71 16.74
N VAL A 35 -11.36 -31.85 17.24
CA VAL A 35 -11.78 -32.99 18.06
C VAL A 35 -12.64 -33.97 17.26
N LEU A 36 -13.59 -33.44 16.49
CA LEU A 36 -14.57 -34.27 15.78
C LEU A 36 -14.03 -34.79 14.43
N PRO A 37 -14.35 -36.05 14.07
CA PRO A 37 -14.07 -36.55 12.74
C PRO A 37 -14.88 -35.77 11.69
N MET A 38 -14.21 -35.42 10.60
CA MET A 38 -14.74 -34.59 9.53
C MET A 38 -14.94 -35.44 8.26
N PRO A 39 -16.11 -35.38 7.61
CA PRO A 39 -16.27 -35.99 6.29
C PRO A 39 -15.34 -35.31 5.25
N PRO A 40 -14.71 -36.07 4.33
CA PRO A 40 -13.82 -35.48 3.32
C PRO A 40 -14.48 -34.39 2.46
N GLN A 41 -15.76 -34.53 2.15
CA GLN A 41 -16.53 -33.54 1.39
C GLN A 41 -16.65 -32.19 2.14
N MET A 42 -16.79 -32.24 3.47
CA MET A 42 -16.86 -31.03 4.28
C MET A 42 -15.49 -30.36 4.37
N LEU A 43 -14.42 -31.16 4.45
CA LEU A 43 -13.06 -30.64 4.38
C LEU A 43 -12.81 -29.92 3.05
N ASP A 44 -13.19 -30.49 1.90
CA ASP A 44 -13.07 -29.84 0.58
C ASP A 44 -13.75 -28.46 0.56
N VAL A 45 -14.98 -28.36 1.08
CA VAL A 45 -15.73 -27.09 1.15
C VAL A 45 -15.01 -26.07 2.04
N LEU A 46 -14.50 -26.49 3.21
CA LEU A 46 -13.82 -25.59 4.12
C LEU A 46 -12.44 -25.16 3.63
N LEU A 47 -11.69 -26.03 2.93
CA LEU A 47 -10.44 -25.68 2.26
C LEU A 47 -10.69 -24.65 1.15
N ALA A 48 -11.72 -24.87 0.32
CA ALA A 48 -12.14 -23.90 -0.69
C ALA A 48 -12.55 -22.56 -0.06
N ALA A 49 -13.30 -22.59 1.04
CA ALA A 49 -13.65 -21.39 1.80
C ALA A 49 -12.41 -20.68 2.37
N SER A 50 -11.40 -21.42 2.83
CA SER A 50 -10.14 -20.86 3.32
C SER A 50 -9.36 -20.10 2.23
N VAL A 51 -9.25 -20.70 1.04
CA VAL A 51 -8.64 -20.05 -0.13
C VAL A 51 -9.44 -18.82 -0.54
N GLY A 52 -10.77 -18.94 -0.63
CA GLY A 52 -11.67 -17.83 -0.96
C GLY A 52 -11.58 -16.67 0.03
N ALA A 53 -11.57 -16.95 1.33
CA ALA A 53 -11.41 -15.95 2.38
C ALA A 53 -10.05 -15.24 2.28
N SER A 54 -8.97 -15.97 1.99
CA SER A 54 -7.63 -15.40 1.82
C SER A 54 -7.56 -14.46 0.62
N LEU A 55 -8.13 -14.85 -0.51
CA LEU A 55 -8.24 -14.00 -1.71
C LEU A 55 -9.10 -12.76 -1.45
N LEU A 56 -10.24 -12.92 -0.76
CA LEU A 56 -11.09 -11.80 -0.38
C LEU A 56 -10.35 -10.80 0.50
N ILE A 57 -9.59 -11.29 1.50
CA ILE A 57 -8.76 -10.45 2.36
C ILE A 57 -7.74 -9.65 1.56
N LEU A 58 -7.03 -10.30 0.62
CA LEU A 58 -6.07 -9.61 -0.25
C LEU A 58 -6.75 -8.53 -1.08
N LEU A 59 -7.91 -8.83 -1.68
CA LEU A 59 -8.67 -7.86 -2.47
C LEU A 59 -9.10 -6.67 -1.60
N VAL A 60 -9.71 -6.91 -0.43
CA VAL A 60 -10.11 -5.84 0.50
C VAL A 60 -8.91 -4.93 0.80
N ILE A 61 -7.75 -5.50 1.09
CA ILE A 61 -6.52 -4.73 1.38
C ILE A 61 -6.05 -3.90 0.20
N ILE A 62 -6.20 -4.38 -1.04
CA ILE A 62 -5.83 -3.60 -2.23
C ILE A 62 -6.73 -2.36 -2.38
N TYR A 63 -8.03 -2.48 -2.04
CA TYR A 63 -9.03 -1.41 -2.18
C TYR A 63 -9.13 -0.45 -0.99
N VAL A 64 -8.68 -0.84 0.21
CA VAL A 64 -8.63 0.05 1.39
C VAL A 64 -7.70 1.24 1.11
N LYS A 65 -8.11 2.45 1.53
CA LYS A 65 -7.36 3.69 1.33
C LYS A 65 -6.33 3.90 2.44
N ASP A 66 -6.80 3.92 3.68
CA ASP A 66 -5.97 4.10 4.87
C ASP A 66 -5.88 2.79 5.68
N ALA A 67 -4.68 2.36 6.06
CA ALA A 67 -4.49 1.11 6.82
C ALA A 67 -5.36 0.99 8.10
N PRO A 68 -5.52 2.05 8.93
CA PRO A 68 -6.36 2.01 10.14
C PRO A 68 -7.87 1.94 9.88
N GLU A 69 -8.35 2.17 8.64
CA GLU A 69 -9.77 1.98 8.30
C GLU A 69 -10.18 0.51 8.45
N PHE A 70 -9.21 -0.40 8.34
CA PHE A 70 -9.41 -1.82 8.56
C PHE A 70 -8.91 -2.27 9.94
N SER A 71 -9.35 -1.57 11.00
CA SER A 71 -8.96 -1.81 12.39
C SER A 71 -9.24 -3.24 12.88
N SER A 72 -10.21 -3.95 12.28
CA SER A 72 -10.55 -5.34 12.61
C SER A 72 -9.64 -6.37 11.94
N PHE A 73 -8.70 -5.96 11.07
CA PHE A 73 -7.82 -6.87 10.35
C PHE A 73 -6.98 -7.80 11.25
N PRO A 74 -6.34 -7.33 12.36
CA PRO A 74 -5.59 -8.22 13.26
C PRO A 74 -6.44 -9.37 13.80
N THR A 75 -7.69 -9.08 14.16
CA THR A 75 -8.62 -10.07 14.69
C THR A 75 -9.06 -11.07 13.61
N ILE A 76 -9.36 -10.58 12.40
CA ILE A 76 -9.69 -11.44 11.25
C ILE A 76 -8.50 -12.35 10.92
N LEU A 77 -7.28 -11.81 10.92
CA LEU A 77 -6.06 -12.53 10.67
C LEU A 77 -5.87 -13.68 11.67
N LEU A 78 -6.08 -13.42 12.97
CA LEU A 78 -6.01 -14.44 14.01
C LEU A 78 -7.07 -15.54 13.80
N GLY A 79 -8.32 -15.15 13.51
CA GLY A 79 -9.41 -16.10 13.26
C GLY A 79 -9.18 -16.98 12.05
N VAL A 80 -8.74 -16.42 10.92
CA VAL A 80 -8.40 -17.17 9.71
C VAL A 80 -7.21 -18.09 9.94
N THR A 81 -6.21 -17.64 10.71
CA THR A 81 -5.05 -18.45 11.07
C THR A 81 -5.47 -19.66 11.92
N LEU A 82 -6.31 -19.45 12.94
CA LEU A 82 -6.85 -20.52 13.76
C LEU A 82 -7.66 -21.51 12.92
N PHE A 83 -8.53 -21.00 12.03
CA PHE A 83 -9.33 -21.81 11.12
C PHE A 83 -8.45 -22.70 10.24
N ARG A 84 -7.39 -22.14 9.65
CA ARG A 84 -6.40 -22.88 8.86
C ARG A 84 -5.69 -23.97 9.66
N LEU A 85 -5.27 -23.66 10.88
CA LEU A 85 -4.65 -24.65 11.77
C LEU A 85 -5.63 -25.80 12.07
N GLY A 86 -6.90 -25.49 12.31
CA GLY A 86 -7.97 -26.47 12.48
C GLY A 86 -8.14 -27.40 11.26
N LEU A 87 -8.12 -26.82 10.06
CA LEU A 87 -8.18 -27.60 8.81
C LEU A 87 -6.95 -28.49 8.63
N ASN A 88 -5.74 -28.02 8.95
CA ASN A 88 -4.52 -28.83 8.85
C ASN A 88 -4.56 -30.04 9.78
N VAL A 89 -5.10 -29.89 10.98
CA VAL A 89 -5.25 -31.02 11.92
C VAL A 89 -6.32 -32.00 11.42
N ALA A 90 -7.45 -31.49 10.92
CA ALA A 90 -8.52 -32.32 10.37
C ALA A 90 -8.06 -33.09 9.12
N SER A 91 -7.34 -32.45 8.19
CA SER A 91 -6.79 -33.08 6.99
C SER A 91 -5.73 -34.12 7.35
N THR A 92 -4.81 -33.80 8.26
CA THR A 92 -3.79 -34.73 8.77
C THR A 92 -4.42 -36.02 9.28
N ARG A 93 -5.50 -35.91 10.06
CA ARG A 93 -6.22 -37.07 10.57
C ARG A 93 -6.78 -37.95 9.43
N LEU A 94 -7.42 -37.35 8.42
CA LEU A 94 -7.95 -38.07 7.26
C LEU A 94 -6.84 -38.70 6.40
N ILE A 95 -5.73 -37.99 6.20
CA ILE A 95 -4.55 -38.50 5.48
C ILE A 95 -4.04 -39.75 6.20
N LEU A 96 -3.76 -39.67 7.50
CA LEU A 96 -3.13 -40.75 8.26
C LEU A 96 -4.07 -41.95 8.51
N LEU A 97 -5.34 -41.71 8.86
CA LEU A 97 -6.30 -42.77 9.17
C LEU A 97 -6.87 -43.44 7.92
N ASP A 98 -7.38 -42.64 6.98
CA ASP A 98 -8.14 -43.17 5.85
C ASP A 98 -7.28 -43.28 4.58
N GLY A 99 -6.22 -42.47 4.47
CA GLY A 99 -5.42 -42.39 3.25
C GLY A 99 -6.20 -41.74 2.10
N TYR A 100 -7.14 -40.87 2.44
CA TYR A 100 -7.90 -40.04 1.51
C TYR A 100 -8.34 -38.78 2.26
N ALA A 101 -8.07 -37.61 1.70
CA ALA A 101 -8.26 -36.33 2.38
C ALA A 101 -9.14 -35.34 1.60
N GLY A 102 -9.99 -35.87 0.72
CA GLY A 102 -10.83 -35.06 -0.15
C GLY A 102 -10.19 -34.78 -1.51
N ASN A 103 -11.01 -34.30 -2.44
CA ASN A 103 -10.64 -34.10 -3.83
C ASN A 103 -9.76 -32.87 -4.02
N VAL A 104 -9.92 -31.84 -3.16
CA VAL A 104 -9.11 -30.63 -3.25
C VAL A 104 -7.64 -30.97 -3.00
N ILE A 105 -7.35 -31.67 -1.90
CA ILE A 105 -5.97 -32.07 -1.57
C ILE A 105 -5.37 -32.96 -2.66
N GLU A 106 -6.12 -33.92 -3.17
CA GLU A 106 -5.67 -34.82 -4.24
C GLU A 106 -5.40 -34.08 -5.57
N ALA A 107 -6.26 -33.12 -5.94
CA ALA A 107 -6.09 -32.28 -7.12
C ALA A 107 -4.84 -31.39 -7.01
N PHE A 108 -4.58 -30.78 -5.85
CA PHE A 108 -3.38 -29.98 -5.64
C PHE A 108 -2.11 -30.83 -5.62
N GLY A 109 -2.16 -32.02 -5.01
CA GLY A 109 -1.03 -32.96 -4.98
C GLY A 109 -0.66 -33.44 -6.38
N SER A 110 -1.64 -33.90 -7.15
CA SER A 110 -1.44 -34.35 -8.54
C SER A 110 -1.00 -33.24 -9.48
N PHE A 111 -1.44 -31.99 -9.29
CA PHE A 111 -1.00 -30.85 -10.09
C PHE A 111 0.52 -30.60 -10.02
N VAL A 112 1.13 -30.74 -8.84
CA VAL A 112 2.56 -30.51 -8.62
C VAL A 112 3.40 -31.76 -8.90
N VAL A 113 2.91 -32.93 -8.49
CA VAL A 113 3.64 -34.19 -8.65
C VAL A 113 3.60 -34.69 -10.10
N ARG A 114 2.47 -34.49 -10.81
CA ARG A 114 2.18 -35.13 -12.10
C ARG A 114 2.50 -36.63 -12.02
N ASP A 115 3.46 -37.13 -12.81
CA ASP A 115 3.90 -38.52 -12.81
C ASP A 115 5.27 -38.73 -12.12
N ASN A 116 5.84 -37.70 -11.47
CA ASN A 116 7.16 -37.77 -10.86
C ASN A 116 7.15 -37.22 -9.42
N TYR A 117 6.99 -38.14 -8.46
CA TYR A 117 6.98 -37.86 -7.02
C TYR A 117 8.27 -37.21 -6.52
N VAL A 118 9.43 -37.51 -7.11
CA VAL A 118 10.71 -36.90 -6.72
C VAL A 118 10.72 -35.43 -7.12
N VAL A 119 10.34 -35.11 -8.36
CA VAL A 119 10.23 -33.73 -8.83
C VAL A 119 9.18 -32.97 -8.02
N GLY A 120 8.03 -33.60 -7.76
CA GLY A 120 6.99 -33.03 -6.91
C GLY A 120 7.48 -32.69 -5.51
N ALA A 121 8.24 -33.59 -4.87
CA ALA A 121 8.84 -33.36 -3.56
C ALA A 121 9.86 -32.23 -3.57
N VAL A 122 10.70 -32.12 -4.61
CA VAL A 122 11.66 -31.02 -4.77
C VAL A 122 10.94 -29.68 -4.93
N VAL A 123 9.95 -29.60 -5.82
CA VAL A 123 9.16 -28.37 -6.04
C VAL A 123 8.43 -27.98 -4.77
N PHE A 124 7.83 -28.94 -4.06
CA PHE A 124 7.17 -28.70 -2.79
C PHE A 124 8.14 -28.16 -1.73
N LEU A 125 9.33 -28.73 -1.60
CA LEU A 125 10.33 -28.28 -0.63
C LEU A 125 10.82 -26.85 -0.95
N ILE A 126 10.97 -26.51 -2.23
CA ILE A 126 11.26 -25.12 -2.66
C ILE A 126 10.13 -24.18 -2.23
N LEU A 127 8.86 -24.56 -2.44
CA LEU A 127 7.71 -23.74 -2.06
C LEU A 127 7.63 -23.53 -0.55
N VAL A 128 7.86 -24.59 0.24
CA VAL A 128 7.97 -24.52 1.71
C VAL A 128 9.05 -23.51 2.12
N VAL A 129 10.23 -23.61 1.52
CA VAL A 129 11.36 -22.71 1.82
C VAL A 129 11.03 -21.27 1.47
N ILE A 130 10.48 -21.02 0.27
CA ILE A 130 10.07 -19.67 -0.16
C ILE A 130 9.01 -19.11 0.80
N ASN A 131 7.97 -19.90 1.12
CA ASN A 131 6.91 -19.48 2.01
C ASN A 131 7.46 -19.09 3.39
N PHE A 132 8.21 -19.98 4.05
CA PHE A 132 8.66 -19.73 5.41
C PHE A 132 9.84 -18.75 5.51
N VAL A 133 10.90 -18.98 4.72
CA VAL A 133 12.17 -18.23 4.84
C VAL A 133 12.06 -16.84 4.23
N VAL A 134 11.40 -16.72 3.08
CA VAL A 134 11.33 -15.44 2.35
C VAL A 134 10.07 -14.69 2.75
N ILE A 135 8.90 -15.31 2.62
CA ILE A 135 7.62 -14.59 2.72
C ILE A 135 7.23 -14.36 4.18
N THR A 136 7.05 -15.41 4.98
CA THR A 136 6.58 -15.27 6.36
C THR A 136 7.58 -14.54 7.25
N LYS A 137 8.87 -14.90 7.19
CA LYS A 137 9.92 -14.18 7.93
C LYS A 137 10.10 -12.74 7.42
N GLY A 138 10.01 -12.52 6.11
CA GLY A 138 10.12 -11.18 5.51
C GLY A 138 8.97 -10.29 5.93
N ALA A 139 7.73 -10.75 5.73
CA ALA A 139 6.52 -10.03 6.11
C ALA A 139 6.46 -9.75 7.62
N GLY A 140 6.85 -10.72 8.46
CA GLY A 140 6.93 -10.52 9.91
C GLY A 140 7.92 -9.42 10.30
N ARG A 141 9.12 -9.41 9.70
CA ARG A 141 10.11 -8.34 9.96
C ARG A 141 9.64 -6.98 9.48
N ILE A 142 9.03 -6.91 8.31
CA ILE A 142 8.47 -5.67 7.76
C ILE A 142 7.38 -5.15 8.69
N ALA A 143 6.48 -6.04 9.15
CA ALA A 143 5.39 -5.67 10.05
C ALA A 143 5.89 -5.18 11.42
N GLU A 144 6.83 -5.91 12.03
CA GLU A 144 7.44 -5.57 13.32
C GLU A 144 8.14 -4.21 13.27
N VAL A 145 8.98 -4.00 12.25
CA VAL A 145 9.77 -2.78 12.11
C VAL A 145 8.87 -1.58 11.80
N ALA A 146 7.92 -1.72 10.88
CA ALA A 146 6.99 -0.65 10.54
C ALA A 146 6.07 -0.31 11.71
N ALA A 147 5.55 -1.31 12.43
CA ALA A 147 4.74 -1.08 13.61
C ALA A 147 5.53 -0.32 14.69
N ARG A 148 6.76 -0.77 14.97
CA ARG A 148 7.61 -0.13 15.97
C ARG A 148 7.94 1.33 15.62
N PHE A 149 8.41 1.60 14.39
CA PHE A 149 8.71 2.98 13.98
C PHE A 149 7.47 3.86 13.96
N THR A 150 6.32 3.32 13.55
CA THR A 150 5.07 4.09 13.55
C THR A 150 4.61 4.41 14.96
N LEU A 151 4.73 3.45 15.89
CA LEU A 151 4.41 3.63 17.31
C LEU A 151 5.37 4.61 18.00
N ASP A 152 6.67 4.53 17.71
CA ASP A 152 7.68 5.46 18.26
C ASP A 152 7.46 6.90 17.78
N ALA A 153 6.84 7.10 16.61
CA ALA A 153 6.50 8.41 16.07
C ALA A 153 5.23 9.04 16.66
N MET A 154 4.43 8.29 17.44
CA MET A 154 3.11 8.76 17.93
C MET A 154 3.18 9.93 18.90
N PRO A 155 4.10 9.97 19.89
CA PRO A 155 4.25 11.14 20.76
C PRO A 155 4.55 12.41 19.96
N GLY A 156 5.39 12.31 18.92
CA GLY A 156 5.70 13.43 18.04
C GLY A 156 4.47 13.94 17.28
N LYS A 157 3.65 13.02 16.73
CA LYS A 157 2.38 13.40 16.08
C LYS A 157 1.38 14.03 17.07
N GLN A 158 1.31 13.54 18.31
CA GLN A 158 0.45 14.13 19.34
C GLN A 158 0.92 15.53 19.75
N MET A 159 2.22 15.70 19.99
CA MET A 159 2.82 17.01 20.30
C MET A 159 2.61 18.01 19.16
N ALA A 160 2.67 17.57 17.89
CA ALA A 160 2.38 18.43 16.74
C ALA A 160 0.91 18.92 16.75
N ILE A 161 -0.06 18.07 17.09
CA ILE A 161 -1.45 18.49 17.24
C ILE A 161 -1.60 19.51 18.38
N ASP A 162 -0.94 19.26 19.51
CA ASP A 162 -0.99 20.17 20.66
C ASP A 162 -0.37 21.53 20.32
N ALA A 163 0.74 21.54 19.58
CA ALA A 163 1.38 22.76 19.10
C ALA A 163 0.48 23.52 18.11
N GLU A 164 -0.15 22.83 17.15
CA GLU A 164 -1.08 23.45 16.19
C GLU A 164 -2.33 24.03 16.88
N LEU A 165 -2.88 23.32 17.87
CA LEU A 165 -4.02 23.79 18.67
C LEU A 165 -3.64 25.03 19.49
N ASN A 166 -2.48 25.01 20.15
CA ASN A 166 -1.97 26.14 20.92
C ASN A 166 -1.64 27.35 20.04
N ALA A 167 -1.21 27.11 18.79
CA ALA A 167 -0.97 28.16 17.79
C ALA A 167 -2.27 28.68 17.14
N GLY A 168 -3.44 28.11 17.45
CA GLY A 168 -4.72 28.49 16.87
C GLY A 168 -4.91 28.10 15.40
N LEU A 169 -4.08 27.20 14.86
CA LEU A 169 -4.17 26.71 13.47
C LEU A 169 -5.32 25.71 13.28
N ILE A 170 -5.71 25.02 14.36
CA ILE A 170 -6.81 24.05 14.38
C ILE A 170 -7.73 24.30 15.59
N ASP A 171 -8.99 23.87 15.49
CA ASP A 171 -9.95 23.93 16.59
C ASP A 171 -9.94 22.64 17.43
N GLU A 172 -10.62 22.66 18.59
CA GLU A 172 -10.70 21.52 19.51
C GLU A 172 -11.34 20.27 18.86
N ALA A 173 -12.30 20.50 17.95
CA ALA A 173 -12.97 19.44 17.22
C ALA A 173 -12.02 18.72 16.25
N ALA A 174 -11.24 19.46 15.47
CA ALA A 174 -10.21 18.92 14.59
C ALA A 174 -9.08 18.24 15.38
N ALA A 175 -8.64 18.84 16.49
CA ALA A 175 -7.64 18.24 17.37
C ALA A 175 -8.11 16.88 17.91
N THR A 176 -9.35 16.79 18.38
CA THR A 176 -9.95 15.54 18.88
C THR A 176 -10.08 14.48 17.77
N ALA A 177 -10.50 14.87 16.57
CA ALA A 177 -10.61 13.97 15.43
C ALA A 177 -9.23 13.41 15.03
N ARG A 178 -8.20 14.26 14.97
CA ARG A 178 -6.82 13.85 14.66
C ARG A 178 -6.22 12.94 15.75
N ARG A 179 -6.41 13.28 17.03
CA ARG A 179 -6.00 12.42 18.16
C ARG A 179 -6.67 11.05 18.09
N THR A 180 -7.95 10.99 17.74
CA THR A 180 -8.69 9.73 17.56
C THR A 180 -8.13 8.91 16.39
N LYS A 181 -7.76 9.56 15.28
CA LYS A 181 -7.09 8.88 14.14
C LYS A 181 -5.75 8.29 14.56
N ILE A 182 -4.93 9.06 15.28
CA ILE A 182 -3.66 8.58 15.85
C ILE A 182 -3.91 7.42 16.82
N GLN A 183 -4.90 7.48 17.69
CA GLN A 183 -5.20 6.35 18.59
C GLN A 183 -5.52 5.07 17.81
N LYS A 184 -6.34 5.16 16.76
CA LYS A 184 -6.65 4.02 15.89
C LYS A 184 -5.42 3.48 15.17
N GLU A 185 -4.51 4.35 14.72
CA GLU A 185 -3.21 3.94 14.17
C GLU A 185 -2.40 3.15 15.23
N ALA A 186 -2.31 3.65 16.46
CA ALA A 186 -1.56 2.99 17.53
C ALA A 186 -2.13 1.61 17.85
N ASP A 187 -3.45 1.53 18.04
CA ASP A 187 -4.14 0.27 18.34
C ASP A 187 -3.97 -0.74 17.20
N PHE A 188 -4.06 -0.28 15.94
CA PHE A 188 -3.88 -1.12 14.76
C PHE A 188 -2.45 -1.69 14.66
N TYR A 189 -1.42 -0.84 14.73
CA TYR A 189 -0.02 -1.28 14.62
C TYR A 189 0.42 -2.12 15.83
N GLY A 190 -0.06 -1.81 17.03
CA GLY A 190 0.16 -2.62 18.23
C GLY A 190 -0.45 -4.02 18.10
N ALA A 191 -1.70 -4.12 17.63
CA ALA A 191 -2.35 -5.40 17.39
C ALA A 191 -1.72 -6.19 16.22
N MET A 192 -1.25 -5.50 15.17
CA MET A 192 -0.55 -6.10 14.03
C MET A 192 0.77 -6.75 14.41
N ASP A 193 1.59 -6.14 15.28
CA ASP A 193 2.83 -6.77 15.77
C ASP A 193 2.54 -8.12 16.43
N GLY A 194 1.52 -8.16 17.30
CA GLY A 194 1.03 -9.40 17.91
C GLY A 194 0.53 -10.42 16.89
N ALA A 195 -0.37 -10.02 15.99
CA ALA A 195 -0.97 -10.91 15.00
C ALA A 195 0.07 -11.49 14.01
N SER A 196 1.10 -10.71 13.64
CA SER A 196 2.17 -11.17 12.75
C SER A 196 2.98 -12.34 13.33
N LYS A 197 3.17 -12.36 14.66
CA LYS A 197 3.83 -13.47 15.37
C LYS A 197 3.00 -14.76 15.30
N PHE A 198 1.67 -14.66 15.34
CA PHE A 198 0.78 -15.80 15.15
C PHE A 198 0.85 -16.37 13.72
N VAL A 199 0.86 -15.51 12.69
CA VAL A 199 1.02 -15.95 11.29
C VAL A 199 2.34 -16.70 11.10
N ARG A 200 3.42 -16.24 11.74
CA ARG A 200 4.71 -16.95 11.73
C ARG A 200 4.65 -18.32 12.42
N GLY A 201 3.93 -18.41 13.54
CA GLY A 201 3.69 -19.67 14.23
C GLY A 201 2.92 -20.67 13.37
N ASP A 202 1.89 -20.23 12.68
CA ASP A 202 1.09 -21.05 11.76
C ASP A 202 1.91 -21.59 10.58
N ALA A 203 2.72 -20.74 9.93
CA ALA A 203 3.57 -21.21 8.84
C ALA A 203 4.55 -22.31 9.31
N MET A 204 5.13 -22.15 10.50
CA MET A 204 5.99 -23.18 11.10
C MET A 204 5.21 -24.47 11.40
N ALA A 205 4.01 -24.34 11.98
CA ALA A 205 3.15 -25.48 12.26
C ALA A 205 2.79 -26.24 10.97
N GLY A 206 2.47 -25.54 9.88
CA GLY A 206 2.19 -26.14 8.58
C GLY A 206 3.34 -27.00 8.06
N VAL A 207 4.59 -26.50 8.15
CA VAL A 207 5.78 -27.28 7.74
C VAL A 207 5.96 -28.53 8.61
N ILE A 208 5.79 -28.40 9.92
CA ILE A 208 5.88 -29.53 10.86
C ILE A 208 4.79 -30.56 10.56
N ILE A 209 3.56 -30.11 10.31
CA ILE A 209 2.42 -30.98 9.98
C ILE A 209 2.70 -31.75 8.69
N THR A 210 3.20 -31.09 7.64
CA THR A 210 3.53 -31.81 6.40
C THR A 210 4.62 -32.87 6.63
N LEU A 211 5.64 -32.55 7.43
CA LEU A 211 6.69 -33.54 7.77
C LEU A 211 6.09 -34.74 8.52
N ILE A 212 5.20 -34.49 9.49
CA ILE A 212 4.47 -35.52 10.22
C ILE A 212 3.61 -36.35 9.26
N ASN A 213 2.95 -35.74 8.28
CA ASN A 213 2.10 -36.43 7.31
C ASN A 213 2.91 -37.35 6.40
N VAL A 214 4.06 -36.90 5.90
CA VAL A 214 4.95 -37.73 5.08
C VAL A 214 5.50 -38.90 5.90
N VAL A 215 6.15 -38.62 7.04
CA VAL A 215 6.83 -39.66 7.84
C VAL A 215 5.83 -40.61 8.50
N GLY A 216 4.80 -40.04 9.14
CA GLY A 216 3.75 -40.79 9.80
C GLY A 216 2.91 -41.59 8.80
N GLY A 217 2.59 -41.01 7.64
CA GLY A 217 1.84 -41.66 6.59
C GLY A 217 2.56 -42.87 6.01
N ILE A 218 3.86 -42.72 5.68
CA ILE A 218 4.68 -43.86 5.20
C ILE A 218 4.75 -44.95 6.27
N THR A 219 4.97 -44.57 7.54
CA THR A 219 5.08 -45.53 8.65
C THR A 219 3.77 -46.30 8.85
N ILE A 220 2.62 -45.62 8.88
CA ILE A 220 1.30 -46.25 9.01
C ILE A 220 0.99 -47.10 7.78
N GLY A 221 1.31 -46.62 6.58
CA GLY A 221 1.13 -47.32 5.32
C GLY A 221 1.85 -48.67 5.29
N VAL A 222 3.13 -48.69 5.68
CA VAL A 222 3.94 -49.90 5.68
C VAL A 222 3.61 -50.83 6.85
N VAL A 223 3.54 -50.29 8.07
CA VAL A 223 3.43 -51.10 9.29
C VAL A 223 2.00 -51.57 9.55
N GLN A 224 1.00 -50.71 9.33
CA GLN A 224 -0.39 -51.02 9.69
C GLN A 224 -1.25 -51.40 8.49
N LYS A 225 -1.05 -50.77 7.32
CA LYS A 225 -1.85 -51.03 6.11
C LYS A 225 -1.23 -52.06 5.17
N GLY A 226 -0.02 -52.54 5.44
CA GLY A 226 0.66 -53.59 4.68
C GLY A 226 1.08 -53.16 3.26
N PHE A 227 1.19 -51.86 2.99
CA PHE A 227 1.67 -51.36 1.70
C PHE A 227 3.17 -51.62 1.53
N SER A 228 3.62 -51.75 0.28
CA SER A 228 5.05 -51.65 0.01
C SER A 228 5.54 -50.23 0.31
N VAL A 229 6.84 -50.09 0.61
CA VAL A 229 7.45 -48.78 0.87
C VAL A 229 7.18 -47.82 -0.29
N THR A 230 7.30 -48.29 -1.53
CA THR A 230 7.03 -47.49 -2.74
C THR A 230 5.57 -47.04 -2.81
N GLN A 231 4.60 -47.95 -2.60
CA GLN A 231 3.17 -47.60 -2.63
C GLN A 231 2.80 -46.61 -1.52
N ALA A 232 3.35 -46.80 -0.31
CA ALA A 232 3.15 -45.89 0.79
C ALA A 232 3.73 -44.50 0.49
N MET A 233 4.93 -44.45 -0.10
CA MET A 233 5.54 -43.20 -0.54
C MET A 233 4.69 -42.51 -1.61
N GLU A 234 4.26 -43.19 -2.66
CA GLU A 234 3.45 -42.60 -3.73
C GLU A 234 2.16 -42.00 -3.17
N LYS A 235 1.44 -42.76 -2.34
CA LYS A 235 0.15 -42.33 -1.81
C LYS A 235 0.27 -41.21 -0.77
N PHE A 236 1.07 -41.42 0.28
CA PHE A 236 1.14 -40.46 1.38
C PHE A 236 1.99 -39.24 1.04
N THR A 237 2.99 -39.34 0.16
CA THR A 237 3.75 -38.17 -0.30
C THR A 237 2.87 -37.29 -1.18
N LEU A 238 2.07 -37.86 -2.09
CA LEU A 238 1.14 -37.08 -2.91
C LEU A 238 0.12 -36.32 -2.04
N LEU A 239 -0.52 -37.02 -1.09
CA LEU A 239 -1.50 -36.40 -0.20
C LEU A 239 -0.87 -35.35 0.71
N SER A 240 0.34 -35.59 1.22
CA SER A 240 1.03 -34.64 2.10
C SER A 240 1.51 -33.39 1.35
N ILE A 241 2.00 -33.55 0.11
CA ILE A 241 2.34 -32.42 -0.75
C ILE A 241 1.07 -31.63 -1.08
N GLY A 242 -0.01 -32.32 -1.46
CA GLY A 242 -1.31 -31.70 -1.74
C GLY A 242 -1.82 -30.87 -0.56
N ASP A 243 -1.83 -31.46 0.64
CA ASP A 243 -2.24 -30.79 1.88
C ASP A 243 -1.35 -29.58 2.18
N GLY A 244 -0.03 -29.76 2.11
CA GLY A 244 0.92 -28.67 2.31
C GLY A 244 0.70 -27.50 1.34
N LEU A 245 0.41 -27.78 0.06
CA LEU A 245 0.15 -26.74 -0.96
C LEU A 245 -1.16 -26.01 -0.71
N VAL A 246 -2.24 -26.74 -0.45
CA VAL A 246 -3.56 -26.17 -0.17
C VAL A 246 -3.49 -25.25 1.05
N SER A 247 -2.67 -25.60 2.04
CA SER A 247 -2.51 -24.81 3.25
C SER A 247 -1.53 -23.65 3.10
N GLN A 248 -0.54 -23.75 2.21
CA GLN A 248 0.47 -22.71 1.96
C GLN A 248 -0.04 -21.56 1.10
N ILE A 249 -0.89 -21.82 0.11
CA ILE A 249 -1.41 -20.77 -0.79
C ILE A 249 -2.18 -19.69 -0.01
N PRO A 250 -3.18 -20.03 0.84
CA PRO A 250 -3.82 -19.10 1.76
C PRO A 250 -2.81 -18.34 2.65
N ALA A 251 -1.83 -19.05 3.22
CA ALA A 251 -0.82 -18.46 4.10
C ALA A 251 -0.01 -17.37 3.40
N LEU A 252 0.40 -17.65 2.17
CA LEU A 252 1.16 -16.74 1.33
C LEU A 252 0.34 -15.50 1.01
N ILE A 253 -0.91 -15.69 0.57
CA ILE A 253 -1.82 -14.59 0.22
C ILE A 253 -2.05 -13.69 1.43
N VAL A 254 -2.35 -14.27 2.59
CA VAL A 254 -2.60 -13.53 3.83
C VAL A 254 -1.34 -12.82 4.32
N SER A 255 -0.16 -13.47 4.26
CA SER A 255 1.12 -12.86 4.63
C SER A 255 1.48 -11.67 3.72
N LEU A 256 1.25 -11.81 2.41
CA LEU A 256 1.43 -10.74 1.45
C LEU A 256 0.47 -9.59 1.73
N ALA A 257 -0.80 -9.90 1.99
CA ALA A 257 -1.82 -8.89 2.29
C ALA A 257 -1.45 -8.10 3.56
N ALA A 258 -1.03 -8.78 4.63
CA ALA A 258 -0.54 -8.13 5.85
C ALA A 258 0.67 -7.23 5.58
N GLY A 259 1.65 -7.72 4.80
CA GLY A 259 2.82 -6.92 4.42
C GLY A 259 2.47 -5.68 3.61
N VAL A 260 1.57 -5.82 2.62
CA VAL A 260 1.07 -4.69 1.80
C VAL A 260 0.31 -3.67 2.66
N LEU A 261 -0.52 -4.14 3.59
CA LEU A 261 -1.30 -3.24 4.45
C LEU A 261 -0.41 -2.43 5.38
N VAL A 262 0.64 -3.03 5.95
CA VAL A 262 1.56 -2.36 6.88
C VAL A 262 2.57 -1.45 6.18
N THR A 263 2.91 -1.73 4.91
CA THR A 263 3.80 -0.88 4.10
C THR A 263 3.08 0.22 3.33
N ARG A 264 1.76 0.31 3.49
CA ARG A 264 0.94 1.31 2.81
C ARG A 264 1.18 2.69 3.43
N THR A 265 1.47 3.67 2.58
CA THR A 265 1.54 5.08 2.98
C THR A 265 0.12 5.66 3.08
N SER A 266 -0.11 6.55 4.04
CA SER A 266 -1.42 7.14 4.35
C SER A 266 -1.84 8.29 3.41
N ASP A 267 -1.45 8.21 2.14
CA ASP A 267 -1.61 9.31 1.18
C ASP A 267 -3.02 9.40 0.56
N GLY A 268 -4.01 8.67 1.08
CA GLY A 268 -5.42 8.72 0.64
C GLY A 268 -5.72 8.12 -0.75
N ASP A 269 -4.71 7.88 -1.57
CA ASP A 269 -4.82 7.22 -2.87
C ASP A 269 -4.89 5.68 -2.74
N ASN A 270 -5.61 5.04 -3.66
CA ASN A 270 -5.58 3.58 -3.77
C ASN A 270 -4.23 3.10 -4.35
N LEU A 271 -3.71 1.99 -3.81
CA LEU A 271 -2.39 1.45 -4.15
C LEU A 271 -2.13 1.34 -5.66
N GLY A 272 -3.14 0.90 -6.42
CA GLY A 272 -3.05 0.76 -7.87
C GLY A 272 -2.82 2.10 -8.59
N ALA A 273 -3.53 3.17 -8.21
CA ALA A 273 -3.31 4.48 -8.81
C ALA A 273 -1.95 5.05 -8.41
N HIS A 274 -1.53 4.84 -7.16
CA HIS A 274 -0.23 5.30 -6.69
C HIS A 274 0.94 4.62 -7.44
N ILE A 275 0.94 3.29 -7.54
CA ILE A 275 1.94 2.53 -8.30
C ILE A 275 1.92 2.95 -9.78
N THR A 276 0.74 3.07 -10.37
CA THR A 276 0.61 3.45 -11.78
C THR A 276 1.14 4.87 -12.01
N ARG A 277 0.78 5.84 -11.17
CA ARG A 277 1.25 7.23 -11.25
C ARG A 277 2.76 7.31 -11.08
N GLN A 278 3.34 6.58 -10.13
CA GLN A 278 4.79 6.56 -9.90
C GLN A 278 5.56 5.92 -11.07
N LEU A 279 5.10 4.78 -11.58
CA LEU A 279 5.76 4.10 -12.68
C LEU A 279 5.65 4.88 -14.00
N THR A 280 4.50 5.52 -14.23
CA THR A 280 4.24 6.31 -15.43
C THR A 280 4.83 7.74 -15.38
N ALA A 281 5.28 8.20 -14.22
CA ALA A 281 5.93 9.52 -14.07
C ALA A 281 7.27 9.64 -14.81
N TYR A 282 7.93 8.51 -15.12
CA TYR A 282 9.27 8.46 -15.71
C TYR A 282 9.29 7.83 -17.12
N PRO A 283 8.72 8.49 -18.15
CA PRO A 283 8.64 7.94 -19.52
C PRO A 283 10.02 7.66 -20.15
N ARG A 284 11.07 8.39 -19.74
CA ARG A 284 12.44 8.12 -20.20
C ARG A 284 12.95 6.76 -19.73
N ALA A 285 12.64 6.35 -18.50
CA ALA A 285 13.05 5.05 -17.97
C ALA A 285 12.39 3.89 -18.74
N MET A 286 11.11 4.02 -19.09
CA MET A 286 10.39 3.06 -19.94
C MET A 286 11.03 2.88 -21.33
N LEU A 287 11.49 3.97 -21.96
CA LEU A 287 12.18 3.89 -23.25
C LEU A 287 13.56 3.25 -23.15
N ILE A 288 14.32 3.53 -22.08
CA ILE A 288 15.60 2.88 -21.82
C ILE A 288 15.41 1.38 -21.61
N LEU A 289 14.39 0.99 -20.82
CA LEU A 289 14.01 -0.41 -20.63
C LEU A 289 13.70 -1.10 -21.97
N ALA A 290 12.91 -0.46 -22.83
CA ALA A 290 12.61 -1.00 -24.16
C ALA A 290 13.88 -1.23 -24.99
N GLY A 291 14.82 -0.27 -24.98
CA GLY A 291 16.12 -0.42 -25.64
C GLY A 291 16.95 -1.58 -25.07
N MET A 292 17.02 -1.71 -23.74
CA MET A 292 17.72 -2.82 -23.08
C MET A 292 17.11 -4.18 -23.43
N LEU A 293 15.78 -4.28 -23.48
CA LEU A 293 15.08 -5.51 -23.85
C LEU A 293 15.35 -5.91 -25.31
N VAL A 294 15.48 -4.96 -26.23
CA VAL A 294 15.92 -5.23 -27.62
C VAL A 294 17.34 -5.77 -27.64
N VAL A 295 18.25 -5.19 -26.86
CA VAL A 295 19.64 -5.71 -26.75
C VAL A 295 19.62 -7.15 -26.25
N PHE A 296 18.85 -7.47 -25.21
CA PHE A 296 18.70 -8.84 -24.72
C PHE A 296 18.09 -9.79 -25.76
N ALA A 297 17.15 -9.32 -26.58
CA ALA A 297 16.58 -10.12 -27.65
C ALA A 297 17.62 -10.53 -28.69
N VAL A 298 18.64 -9.70 -28.96
CA VAL A 298 19.67 -9.98 -29.97
C VAL A 298 20.73 -10.98 -29.47
N ILE A 299 20.79 -11.26 -28.16
CA ILE A 299 21.76 -12.20 -27.59
C ILE A 299 21.46 -13.65 -28.06
N PRO A 300 22.42 -14.36 -28.66
CA PRO A 300 22.24 -15.74 -29.09
C PRO A 300 21.83 -16.66 -27.93
N GLY A 301 20.81 -17.50 -28.16
CA GLY A 301 20.29 -18.43 -27.14
C GLY A 301 19.15 -17.86 -26.29
N MET A 302 18.84 -16.57 -26.37
CA MET A 302 17.66 -15.98 -25.71
C MET A 302 16.39 -16.12 -26.57
N PRO A 303 15.21 -16.34 -25.94
CA PRO A 303 13.94 -16.39 -26.67
C PRO A 303 13.57 -14.99 -27.18
N MET A 304 13.79 -14.71 -28.47
CA MET A 304 13.59 -13.36 -29.04
C MET A 304 12.16 -12.83 -28.90
N THR A 305 11.16 -13.69 -29.07
CA THR A 305 9.74 -13.29 -29.14
C THR A 305 9.24 -12.65 -27.85
N PRO A 306 9.44 -13.25 -26.65
CA PRO A 306 9.12 -12.61 -25.37
C PRO A 306 9.78 -11.24 -25.20
N PHE A 307 11.10 -11.14 -25.43
CA PHE A 307 11.84 -9.90 -25.21
C PHE A 307 11.41 -8.78 -26.15
N LEU A 308 11.22 -9.07 -27.44
CA LEU A 308 10.73 -8.08 -28.41
C LEU A 308 9.30 -7.65 -28.12
N MET A 309 8.42 -8.57 -27.71
CA MET A 309 7.04 -8.26 -27.34
C MET A 309 7.01 -7.32 -26.12
N THR A 310 7.76 -7.63 -25.06
CA THR A 310 7.85 -6.78 -23.87
C THR A 310 8.52 -5.44 -24.19
N ALA A 311 9.53 -5.41 -25.07
CA ALA A 311 10.16 -4.18 -25.53
C ALA A 311 9.17 -3.28 -26.28
N ALA A 312 8.34 -3.85 -27.15
CA ALA A 312 7.31 -3.10 -27.88
C ALA A 312 6.27 -2.50 -26.93
N ILE A 313 5.84 -3.24 -25.90
CA ILE A 313 4.90 -2.74 -24.88
C ILE A 313 5.54 -1.61 -24.08
N ALA A 314 6.73 -1.81 -23.53
CA ALA A 314 7.44 -0.81 -22.73
C ALA A 314 7.75 0.46 -23.56
N GLY A 315 8.17 0.29 -24.81
CA GLY A 315 8.42 1.38 -25.74
C GLY A 315 7.13 2.14 -26.11
N GLY A 316 6.06 1.40 -26.40
CA GLY A 316 4.74 1.97 -26.70
C GLY A 316 4.18 2.79 -25.55
N VAL A 317 4.22 2.25 -24.32
CA VAL A 317 3.83 2.96 -23.09
C VAL A 317 4.72 4.18 -22.86
N GLY A 318 6.04 4.04 -22.96
CA GLY A 318 6.98 5.15 -22.78
C GLY A 318 6.78 6.30 -23.77
N LEU A 319 6.53 5.98 -25.05
CA LEU A 319 6.23 6.97 -26.08
C LEU A 319 4.86 7.63 -25.86
N ALA A 320 3.83 6.87 -25.49
CA ALA A 320 2.50 7.39 -25.20
C ALA A 320 2.54 8.38 -24.02
N LEU A 321 3.20 8.01 -22.92
CA LEU A 321 3.39 8.86 -21.75
C LEU A 321 4.20 10.12 -22.06
N ARG A 322 5.26 10.01 -22.90
CA ARG A 322 6.04 11.17 -23.35
C ARG A 322 5.19 12.13 -24.19
N LYS A 323 4.32 11.62 -25.06
CA LYS A 323 3.38 12.43 -25.84
C LYS A 323 2.36 13.14 -24.95
N LEU A 324 1.78 12.44 -23.98
CA LEU A 324 0.82 13.02 -23.03
C LEU A 324 1.44 14.15 -22.21
N LYS A 325 2.66 13.94 -21.68
CA LYS A 325 3.37 14.96 -20.90
C LYS A 325 3.74 16.19 -21.74
N ARG A 326 4.24 15.97 -22.95
CA ARG A 326 4.58 17.05 -23.91
C ARG A 326 3.35 17.81 -24.41
N ASN A 327 2.17 17.18 -24.46
CA ASN A 327 0.93 17.85 -24.88
C ASN A 327 0.22 18.58 -23.73
N ALA A 328 0.54 18.26 -22.47
CA ALA A 328 0.06 18.97 -21.29
C ALA A 328 0.84 20.28 -21.03
N GLU A 329 2.13 20.31 -21.37
CA GLU A 329 3.00 21.50 -21.26
C GLU A 329 2.50 22.74 -22.05
N PRO A 330 2.05 22.66 -23.33
CA PRO A 330 1.59 23.83 -24.09
C PRO A 330 0.24 24.39 -23.64
N ALA A 331 -0.56 23.67 -22.84
CA ALA A 331 -1.82 24.19 -22.31
C ALA A 331 -1.59 25.16 -21.13
N VAL A 332 -0.54 24.94 -20.34
CA VAL A 332 -0.11 25.86 -19.28
C VAL A 332 0.57 27.09 -19.89
N GLU A 333 1.34 26.90 -20.96
CA GLU A 333 1.96 27.99 -21.74
C GLU A 333 0.91 28.84 -22.47
N ALA A 334 -0.19 28.25 -22.97
CA ALA A 334 -1.28 28.98 -23.60
C ALA A 334 -2.08 29.84 -22.61
N ILE A 335 -2.27 29.38 -21.36
CA ILE A 335 -2.90 30.19 -20.30
C ILE A 335 -1.98 31.36 -19.89
N GLY A 336 -0.66 31.13 -19.82
CA GLY A 336 0.33 32.19 -19.62
C GLY A 336 0.45 33.17 -20.79
N ALA A 337 0.30 32.70 -22.03
CA ALA A 337 0.38 33.52 -23.24
C ALA A 337 -0.88 34.39 -23.46
N VAL A 338 -2.06 33.94 -23.04
CA VAL A 338 -3.28 34.76 -23.05
C VAL A 338 -3.19 35.89 -22.00
N ALA A 339 -2.56 35.65 -20.85
CA ALA A 339 -2.27 36.69 -19.86
C ALA A 339 -1.22 37.70 -20.36
N ALA A 340 -0.19 37.24 -21.08
CA ALA A 340 0.84 38.11 -21.66
C ALA A 340 0.36 38.90 -22.91
N GLY A 341 -0.62 38.37 -23.66
CA GLY A 341 -1.17 39.01 -24.86
C GLY A 341 -2.17 40.15 -24.59
N ALA A 342 -2.76 40.21 -23.40
CA ALA A 342 -3.71 41.27 -23.01
C ALA A 342 -3.04 42.62 -22.69
N GLY A 343 -1.71 42.68 -22.62
CA GLY A 343 -0.95 43.89 -22.29
C GLY A 343 -0.62 44.84 -23.45
N ALA A 344 -0.91 44.47 -24.70
CA ALA A 344 -0.39 45.20 -25.87
C ALA A 344 -1.44 45.89 -26.77
N ALA A 345 -2.73 45.82 -26.45
CA ALA A 345 -3.79 46.44 -27.26
C ALA A 345 -4.69 47.35 -26.41
N GLY A 346 -4.13 48.45 -25.91
CA GLY A 346 -4.84 49.41 -25.06
C GLY A 346 -4.42 50.86 -25.30
N GLN A 347 -4.21 51.26 -26.56
CA GLN A 347 -3.98 52.67 -26.89
C GLN A 347 -4.45 52.98 -28.32
N ALA A 348 -5.75 53.22 -28.49
CA ALA A 348 -6.31 54.12 -29.50
C ALA A 348 -7.85 54.18 -29.40
N ALA A 349 -8.37 55.41 -29.38
CA ALA A 349 -9.76 55.84 -29.62
C ALA A 349 -10.83 55.39 -28.58
N GLY A 350 -11.71 56.23 -28.02
CA GLY A 350 -12.20 57.53 -28.45
C GLY A 350 -13.68 57.43 -28.89
N ALA A 351 -14.57 58.08 -28.13
CA ALA A 351 -15.99 58.40 -28.39
C ALA A 351 -17.10 57.46 -27.83
N LEU A 352 -17.92 58.05 -26.93
CA LEU A 352 -19.26 57.68 -26.45
C LEU A 352 -20.34 57.68 -27.58
N PRO A 353 -21.64 57.30 -27.40
CA PRO A 353 -22.41 57.14 -26.14
C PRO A 353 -23.47 55.99 -26.03
N ALA A 354 -23.98 55.85 -24.78
CA ALA A 354 -25.36 55.55 -24.33
C ALA A 354 -26.01 54.15 -24.50
N GLY A 355 -26.61 53.67 -23.39
CA GLY A 355 -27.86 52.90 -23.42
C GLY A 355 -27.98 51.67 -22.54
N GLU A 356 -28.31 51.87 -21.25
CA GLU A 356 -29.19 51.06 -20.39
C GLU A 356 -28.92 49.56 -20.11
N GLY A 357 -28.72 49.25 -18.81
CA GLY A 357 -29.55 48.24 -18.14
C GLY A 357 -28.87 46.98 -17.57
N GLY A 358 -28.48 47.04 -16.29
CA GLY A 358 -28.75 45.96 -15.33
C GLY A 358 -27.60 45.04 -14.89
N GLY A 359 -27.36 45.02 -13.57
CA GLY A 359 -26.91 43.83 -12.85
C GLY A 359 -25.47 43.85 -12.31
N GLU A 360 -25.33 44.25 -11.05
CA GLU A 360 -24.12 44.12 -10.23
C GLU A 360 -23.65 42.67 -10.09
N ALA A 361 -22.35 42.45 -10.32
CA ALA A 361 -21.53 41.49 -9.57
C ALA A 361 -20.12 42.07 -9.47
N ALA A 362 -19.90 42.83 -8.40
CA ALA A 362 -18.62 43.46 -8.09
C ALA A 362 -17.56 42.38 -7.80
N ALA A 363 -16.55 42.28 -8.66
CA ALA A 363 -15.29 41.62 -8.33
C ALA A 363 -14.51 42.55 -7.38
N SER A 364 -14.34 42.12 -6.13
CA SER A 364 -13.58 42.86 -5.12
C SER A 364 -12.10 43.02 -5.52
N PRO A 365 -11.44 44.14 -5.16
CA PRO A 365 -10.01 44.39 -5.44
C PRO A 365 -9.04 43.43 -4.72
N LEU A 366 -9.53 42.54 -3.86
CA LEU A 366 -8.74 41.61 -3.05
C LEU A 366 -8.05 40.49 -3.86
N GLY A 367 -8.48 40.20 -5.09
CA GLY A 367 -7.89 39.13 -5.90
C GLY A 367 -6.45 39.41 -6.35
N ALA A 368 -6.14 40.67 -6.65
CA ALA A 368 -4.84 41.07 -7.21
C ALA A 368 -3.71 41.12 -6.17
N GLU A 369 -4.03 41.34 -4.90
CA GLU A 369 -3.05 41.28 -3.80
C GLU A 369 -2.69 39.85 -3.42
N PHE A 370 -3.67 38.94 -3.42
CA PHE A 370 -3.43 37.52 -3.09
C PHE A 370 -2.61 36.77 -4.14
N GLU A 371 -2.73 37.16 -5.41
CA GLU A 371 -1.96 36.52 -6.50
C GLU A 371 -0.45 36.84 -6.41
N LYS A 372 -0.10 38.02 -5.87
CA LYS A 372 1.29 38.41 -5.57
C LYS A 372 1.91 37.70 -4.37
N ILE A 373 1.09 37.16 -3.47
CA ILE A 373 1.54 36.38 -2.30
C ILE A 373 1.89 34.94 -2.73
N LEU A 374 1.34 34.45 -3.84
CA LEU A 374 1.53 33.09 -4.35
C LEU A 374 2.80 32.90 -5.22
N GLU A 375 3.49 33.98 -5.59
CA GLU A 375 4.84 33.92 -6.17
C GLU A 375 5.87 33.79 -5.02
N THR A 376 6.04 32.57 -4.52
CA THR A 376 7.13 32.26 -3.58
C THR A 376 8.45 32.22 -4.34
N ASP A 377 9.34 33.17 -4.06
CA ASP A 377 10.72 33.14 -4.54
C ASP A 377 11.41 31.90 -3.96
N LEU A 378 12.14 31.14 -4.80
CA LEU A 378 12.84 29.91 -4.39
C LEU A 378 13.91 30.13 -3.30
N PHE A 379 14.40 31.37 -3.18
CA PHE A 379 15.30 31.82 -2.13
C PHE A 379 15.06 33.31 -1.88
N ALA A 380 14.74 33.69 -0.64
CA ALA A 380 14.53 35.08 -0.25
C ALA A 380 15.30 35.45 1.01
N ILE A 381 15.69 36.72 1.11
CA ILE A 381 16.27 37.34 2.30
C ILE A 381 15.29 38.41 2.78
N GLU A 382 14.76 38.22 3.97
CA GLU A 382 13.94 39.21 4.65
C GLU A 382 14.79 40.03 5.61
N LEU A 383 14.59 41.34 5.62
CA LEU A 383 15.38 42.32 6.38
C LEU A 383 14.47 43.11 7.33
N GLY A 384 14.86 43.19 8.61
CA GLY A 384 14.29 44.11 9.58
C GLY A 384 14.66 45.58 9.30
N TYR A 385 13.92 46.51 9.90
CA TYR A 385 13.93 47.93 9.51
C TYR A 385 15.32 48.60 9.44
N ASN A 386 16.24 48.35 10.39
CA ASN A 386 17.56 48.99 10.36
C ASN A 386 18.53 48.34 9.36
N VAL A 387 18.29 47.10 8.95
CA VAL A 387 19.16 46.38 8.01
C VAL A 387 18.75 46.58 6.54
N VAL A 388 17.59 47.18 6.27
CA VAL A 388 17.17 47.58 4.92
C VAL A 388 18.16 48.56 4.28
N ALA A 389 18.77 49.45 5.07
CA ALA A 389 19.77 50.40 4.58
C ALA A 389 21.00 49.73 3.94
N LEU A 390 21.29 48.46 4.29
CA LEU A 390 22.37 47.68 3.69
C LEU A 390 22.02 47.16 2.28
N ALA A 391 20.72 47.08 1.96
CA ALA A 391 20.22 46.69 0.65
C ALA A 391 20.05 47.87 -0.31
N ASP A 392 19.91 49.09 0.21
CA ASP A 392 19.71 50.29 -0.59
C ASP A 392 21.04 50.90 -1.07
N ARG A 393 21.30 50.80 -2.37
CA ARG A 393 22.48 51.40 -3.01
C ARG A 393 22.52 52.92 -2.89
N ALA A 394 21.38 53.60 -2.80
CA ALA A 394 21.33 55.05 -2.64
C ALA A 394 21.83 55.50 -1.25
N GLN A 395 21.75 54.61 -0.26
CA GLN A 395 22.24 54.82 1.11
C GLN A 395 23.66 54.26 1.34
N GLY A 396 24.33 53.77 0.27
CA GLY A 396 25.66 53.18 0.36
C GLY A 396 25.68 51.69 0.75
N GLY A 397 24.53 51.02 0.70
CA GLY A 397 24.42 49.57 0.92
C GLY A 397 25.07 48.74 -0.20
N ASP A 398 25.75 47.66 0.18
CA ASP A 398 26.48 46.76 -0.73
C ASP A 398 25.92 45.32 -0.80
N LEU A 399 24.78 45.06 -0.14
CA LEU A 399 24.24 43.71 0.02
C LEU A 399 23.93 43.02 -1.31
N LEU A 400 23.30 43.72 -2.26
CA LEU A 400 22.96 43.17 -3.58
C LEU A 400 24.22 42.77 -4.38
N ASP A 401 25.31 43.53 -4.22
CA ASP A 401 26.59 43.25 -4.87
C ASP A 401 27.29 42.05 -4.23
N ARG A 402 27.21 41.92 -2.90
CA ARG A 402 27.70 40.74 -2.16
C ARG A 402 26.95 39.47 -2.54
N ILE A 403 25.63 39.52 -2.63
CA ILE A 403 24.79 38.39 -3.06
C ILE A 403 25.21 37.92 -4.46
N THR A 404 25.42 38.86 -5.38
CA THR A 404 25.89 38.56 -6.73
C THR A 404 27.29 37.95 -6.73
N GLY A 405 28.19 38.42 -5.86
CA GLY A 405 29.53 37.87 -5.67
C GLY A 405 29.50 36.42 -5.16
N VAL A 406 28.71 36.15 -4.12
CA VAL A 406 28.57 34.81 -3.54
C VAL A 406 28.01 33.82 -4.57
N ARG A 407 26.97 34.21 -5.31
CA ARG A 407 26.42 33.37 -6.40
C ARG A 407 27.47 33.01 -7.45
N LYS A 408 28.37 33.93 -7.79
CA LYS A 408 29.47 33.67 -8.73
C LYS A 408 30.55 32.76 -8.14
N SER A 409 30.87 32.88 -6.84
CA SER A 409 31.84 31.97 -6.17
C SER A 409 31.30 30.55 -6.13
N ILE A 410 30.04 30.38 -5.72
CA ILE A 410 29.39 29.06 -5.64
C ILE A 410 29.31 28.40 -7.03
N ALA A 411 29.01 29.17 -8.07
CA ALA A 411 29.02 28.66 -9.44
C ALA A 411 30.40 28.19 -9.91
N ARG A 412 31.49 28.83 -9.45
CA ARG A 412 32.87 28.44 -9.81
C ARG A 412 33.40 27.28 -8.98
N GLU A 413 33.11 27.27 -7.68
CA GLU A 413 33.65 26.28 -6.73
C GLU A 413 32.88 24.97 -6.73
N LEU A 414 31.54 25.05 -6.80
CA LEU A 414 30.65 23.88 -6.68
C LEU A 414 29.97 23.50 -8.00
N GLY A 415 30.15 24.28 -9.07
CA GLY A 415 29.50 24.05 -10.37
C GLY A 415 27.99 24.24 -10.35
N LEU A 416 27.45 24.86 -9.30
CA LEU A 416 26.02 25.05 -9.06
C LEU A 416 25.61 26.50 -9.33
N VAL A 417 24.67 26.74 -10.25
CA VAL A 417 24.10 28.07 -10.50
C VAL A 417 22.88 28.28 -9.62
N ILE A 418 23.02 29.11 -8.58
CA ILE A 418 21.90 29.47 -7.68
C ILE A 418 20.91 30.37 -8.43
N PRO A 419 19.58 30.17 -8.30
CA PRO A 419 18.55 31.07 -8.82
C PRO A 419 18.68 32.52 -8.26
N PRO A 420 17.94 33.50 -8.80
CA PRO A 420 17.90 34.84 -8.22
C PRO A 420 17.46 34.78 -6.75
N ILE A 421 18.12 35.55 -5.89
CA ILE A 421 17.76 35.67 -4.49
C ILE A 421 17.00 36.98 -4.33
N ALA A 422 15.74 36.91 -3.88
CA ALA A 422 14.95 38.10 -3.62
C ALA A 422 15.35 38.73 -2.28
N VAL A 423 15.32 40.05 -2.19
CA VAL A 423 15.54 40.79 -0.94
C VAL A 423 14.29 41.58 -0.65
N ARG A 424 13.68 41.36 0.52
CA ARG A 424 12.41 41.96 0.95
C ARG A 424 12.59 42.57 2.34
N ASP A 425 11.86 43.64 2.62
CA ASP A 425 11.70 44.15 3.98
C ASP A 425 10.57 43.38 4.68
N ASN A 426 10.77 43.06 5.96
CA ASN A 426 9.75 42.43 6.79
C ASN A 426 9.64 43.18 8.12
N LEU A 427 8.48 43.80 8.33
CA LEU A 427 8.17 44.60 9.53
C LEU A 427 7.85 43.73 10.75
N GLU A 428 7.67 42.42 10.58
CA GLU A 428 7.48 41.46 11.67
C GLU A 428 8.80 41.03 12.32
N LEU A 429 9.95 41.30 11.67
CA LEU A 429 11.28 41.00 12.20
C LEU A 429 11.75 42.07 13.19
N ASP A 430 12.56 41.67 14.17
CA ASP A 430 13.19 42.63 15.08
C ASP A 430 14.11 43.60 14.31
N THR A 431 14.30 44.81 14.85
CA THR A 431 14.91 45.94 14.11
C THR A 431 16.25 45.64 13.43
N ASN A 432 17.07 44.74 14.00
CA ASN A 432 18.39 44.34 13.47
C ASN A 432 18.44 42.87 12.98
N GLU A 433 17.29 42.24 12.76
CA GLU A 433 17.19 40.83 12.39
C GLU A 433 17.06 40.64 10.88
N TYR A 434 17.50 39.49 10.38
CA TYR A 434 17.31 39.05 9.01
C TYR A 434 16.97 37.56 8.96
N ARG A 435 16.23 37.14 7.93
CA ARG A 435 15.82 35.74 7.75
C ARG A 435 16.05 35.28 6.31
N PHE A 436 16.54 34.05 6.15
CA PHE A 436 16.60 33.37 4.85
C PHE A 436 15.41 32.43 4.70
N LEU A 437 14.75 32.45 3.55
CA LEU A 437 13.63 31.58 3.17
C LEU A 437 13.99 30.76 1.93
#